data_AF-A0A806FIY7-F1
#
_entry.id   AF-A0A806FIY7-F1
#
_cell.length_a   1.000
_cell.length_b   1.000
_cell.length_c   1.000
_cell.angle_alpha   90.00
_cell.angle_beta   90.00
_cell.angle_gamma   90.00
#
_symmetry.space_group_name_H-M   'P 1'
#
loop_
_entity.id
_entity.type
_entity.pdbx_description
1 polymer ?
#
loop_
_entity_poly.entity_id
_entity_poly.type
_entity_poly.pdbx_seq_one_letter_code
_entity_poly.pdbx_strand_id
1 'polypeptide(L)'
;MWLSDEQTCPVARLRQRRRHMNSPDRNAVRQEVPVDEHGKPIINTVAAVAIAPSGVGAELSEYVAEAVEVIRESGLPNETNAMFTNIEGNLDDVLKAVRDATVKLAEQGYRTGVTLKLDIRPGFSGQISEKQQLVDEILTKR
;
A
#
# COMPACT_ATOMS: atom_id res chain seq x y z
N MET A 1 -10.02 -13.90 51.46
CA MET A 1 -8.55 -13.95 51.57
C MET A 1 -8.07 -14.88 50.46
N TRP A 2 -7.64 -14.48 49.27
CA TRP A 2 -7.22 -13.22 48.66
C TRP A 2 -7.65 -13.24 47.18
N LEU A 3 -8.20 -12.12 46.69
CA LEU A 3 -8.16 -11.76 45.27
C LEU A 3 -6.75 -11.23 45.01
N SER A 4 -5.99 -11.87 44.14
CA SER A 4 -4.65 -11.41 43.78
C SER A 4 -4.74 -10.37 42.68
N ASP A 5 -4.46 -9.12 43.05
CA ASP A 5 -4.33 -7.96 42.18
C ASP A 5 -3.26 -8.15 41.10
N GLU A 6 -3.70 -8.34 39.85
CA GLU A 6 -2.85 -8.32 38.65
C GLU A 6 -2.44 -6.90 38.22
N GLN A 7 -2.63 -5.89 39.08
CA GLN A 7 -2.66 -4.48 38.68
C GLN A 7 -1.37 -3.68 38.94
N THR A 8 -0.27 -4.32 39.34
CA THR A 8 0.95 -3.61 39.81
C THR A 8 2.22 -3.87 39.00
N CYS A 9 2.14 -4.41 37.77
CA CYS A 9 3.34 -4.58 36.94
C CYS A 9 3.70 -3.29 36.16
N PRO A 10 4.82 -2.58 36.47
CA PRO A 10 5.16 -1.29 35.84
C PRO A 10 5.43 -1.42 34.32
N VAL A 11 5.86 -2.60 33.89
CA VAL A 11 6.16 -2.95 32.49
C VAL A 11 4.89 -3.03 31.63
N ALA A 12 3.75 -3.39 32.22
CA ALA A 12 2.46 -3.44 31.53
C ALA A 12 1.92 -2.03 31.25
N ARG A 13 2.09 -1.08 32.19
CA ARG A 13 1.76 0.34 31.98
C ARG A 13 2.65 1.00 30.92
N LEU A 14 3.92 0.62 30.84
CA LEU A 14 4.83 1.11 29.80
C LEU A 14 4.48 0.56 28.40
N ARG A 15 4.03 -0.69 28.30
CA ARG A 15 3.51 -1.27 27.04
C ARG A 15 2.18 -0.63 26.60
N GLN A 16 1.30 -0.30 27.53
CA GLN A 16 0.04 0.41 27.23
C GLN A 16 0.26 1.89 26.89
N ARG A 17 1.25 2.56 27.50
CA ARG A 17 1.60 3.96 27.19
C ARG A 17 2.25 4.15 25.83
N ARG A 18 2.93 3.16 25.27
CA ARG A 18 3.47 3.24 23.89
C ARG A 18 2.43 3.02 22.79
N ARG A 19 1.22 2.53 23.12
CA ARG A 19 0.15 2.27 22.13
C ARG A 19 -0.74 3.47 21.82
N HIS A 20 -0.54 4.61 22.49
CA HIS A 20 -1.13 5.89 22.11
C HIS A 20 -0.07 6.78 21.46
N MET A 21 0.61 6.27 20.43
CA MET A 21 1.00 7.19 19.35
C MET A 21 -0.32 7.50 18.65
N ASN A 22 -0.83 8.72 18.84
CA ASN A 22 -2.09 9.17 18.24
C ASN A 22 -2.10 8.75 16.77
N SER A 23 -3.05 7.89 16.38
CA SER A 23 -3.28 7.59 14.98
C SER A 23 -3.45 8.92 14.24
N PRO A 24 -2.83 9.11 13.06
CA PRO A 24 -2.85 10.40 12.39
C PRO A 24 -4.30 10.82 12.17
N ASP A 25 -4.58 12.11 12.41
CA ASP A 25 -5.92 12.64 12.21
C ASP A 25 -6.27 12.54 10.73
N ARG A 26 -7.19 11.64 10.40
CA ARG A 26 -7.63 11.39 9.01
C ARG A 26 -8.26 12.63 8.36
N ASN A 27 -8.71 13.60 9.14
CA ASN A 27 -9.34 14.83 8.64
C ASN A 27 -8.40 16.03 8.66
N ALA A 28 -7.16 15.87 9.14
CA ALA A 28 -6.19 16.97 9.15
C ALA A 28 -5.79 17.37 7.73
N VAL A 29 -5.75 18.68 7.49
CA VAL A 29 -5.34 19.29 6.21
C VAL A 29 -3.89 18.94 5.86
N ARG A 30 -3.03 18.77 6.87
CA ARG A 30 -1.63 18.38 6.73
C ARG A 30 -1.33 17.23 7.67
N GLN A 31 -0.57 16.27 7.18
CA GLN A 31 -0.05 15.15 7.97
C GLN A 31 1.41 15.40 8.31
N GLU A 32 1.86 14.94 9.47
CA GLU A 32 3.29 14.82 9.73
C GLU A 32 3.90 13.79 8.77
N VAL A 33 5.11 14.07 8.29
CA VAL A 33 5.82 13.19 7.36
C VAL A 33 6.87 12.41 8.17
N PRO A 34 6.69 11.09 8.37
CA PRO A 34 7.71 10.28 9.04
C PRO A 34 9.00 10.26 8.21
N VAL A 35 10.14 10.04 8.87
CA VAL A 35 11.43 9.87 8.21
C VAL A 35 12.04 8.53 8.59
N ASP A 36 12.82 7.95 7.68
CA ASP A 36 13.57 6.71 7.93
C ASP A 36 14.87 6.96 8.73
N GLU A 37 15.64 5.91 8.95
CA GLU A 37 16.92 5.95 9.68
C GLU A 37 18.00 6.82 9.01
N HIS A 38 17.83 7.16 7.73
CA HIS A 38 18.71 8.04 6.98
C HIS A 38 18.16 9.47 6.87
N GLY A 39 17.03 9.76 7.52
CA GLY A 39 16.36 11.05 7.47
C GLY A 39 15.58 11.29 6.17
N LYS A 40 15.37 10.27 5.34
CA LYS A 40 14.58 10.38 4.12
C LYS A 40 13.09 10.31 4.44
N PRO A 41 12.24 11.14 3.82
CA PRO A 41 10.79 11.07 4.01
C PRO A 41 10.20 9.71 3.63
N ILE A 42 9.38 9.15 4.52
CA ILE A 42 8.53 7.98 4.25
C ILE A 42 7.18 8.51 3.74
N ILE A 43 6.93 8.29 2.45
CA ILE A 43 5.76 8.81 1.75
C ILE A 43 4.89 7.62 1.34
N ASN A 44 3.99 7.20 2.23
CA ASN A 44 3.09 6.10 1.90
C ASN A 44 2.20 6.46 0.71
N THR A 45 2.07 5.49 -0.19
CA THR A 45 1.39 5.62 -1.47
C THR A 45 0.60 4.36 -1.76
N VAL A 46 -0.67 4.50 -2.11
CA VAL A 46 -1.44 3.44 -2.76
C VAL A 46 -1.47 3.74 -4.26
N ALA A 47 -0.88 2.85 -5.06
CA ALA A 47 -0.98 2.89 -6.51
C ALA A 47 -2.07 1.95 -6.98
N ALA A 48 -2.80 2.34 -8.02
CA ALA A 48 -3.54 1.42 -8.89
C ALA A 48 -2.86 1.44 -10.26
N VAL A 49 -2.35 0.29 -10.71
CA VAL A 49 -1.58 0.18 -11.95
C VAL A 49 -2.16 -0.89 -12.88
N ALA A 50 -2.20 -0.57 -14.18
CA ALA A 50 -2.48 -1.53 -15.25
C ALA A 50 -1.36 -1.42 -16.29
N ILE A 51 -0.72 -2.55 -16.59
CA ILE A 51 0.40 -2.66 -17.52
C ILE A 51 0.03 -3.71 -18.55
N ALA A 52 0.07 -3.35 -19.83
CA ALA A 52 -0.27 -4.27 -20.90
C ALA A 52 0.48 -3.94 -22.20
N PRO A 53 0.86 -4.95 -23.00
CA PRO A 53 1.38 -4.72 -24.33
C PRO A 53 0.25 -4.31 -25.30
N SER A 54 0.61 -3.57 -26.34
CA SER A 54 -0.27 -3.22 -27.45
C SER A 54 0.12 -3.98 -28.72
N GLY A 55 -0.87 -4.42 -29.50
CA GLY A 55 -0.65 -5.03 -30.82
C GLY A 55 -0.26 -6.51 -30.82
N VAL A 56 -0.45 -7.22 -29.71
CA VAL A 56 -0.08 -8.64 -29.55
C VAL A 56 -1.28 -9.61 -29.64
N GLY A 57 -2.48 -9.10 -29.94
CA GLY A 57 -3.71 -9.89 -29.98
C GLY A 57 -4.80 -9.32 -29.06
N ALA A 58 -5.91 -10.05 -28.96
CA ALA A 58 -7.05 -9.68 -28.13
C ALA A 58 -6.96 -10.20 -26.68
N GLU A 59 -6.33 -11.36 -26.49
CA GLU A 59 -6.14 -11.97 -25.17
C GLU A 59 -4.78 -11.55 -24.61
N LEU A 60 -4.79 -11.00 -23.39
CA LEU A 60 -3.60 -10.37 -22.78
C LEU A 60 -3.19 -11.01 -21.45
N SER A 61 -3.93 -12.02 -20.96
CA SER A 61 -3.74 -12.61 -19.63
C SER A 61 -2.32 -13.11 -19.36
N GLU A 62 -1.65 -13.76 -20.31
CA GLU A 62 -0.26 -14.23 -20.15
C GLU A 62 0.71 -13.08 -19.89
N TYR A 63 0.62 -12.00 -20.67
CA TYR A 63 1.47 -10.81 -20.49
C TYR A 63 1.16 -10.06 -19.19
N VAL A 64 -0.12 -9.94 -18.84
CA VAL A 64 -0.54 -9.32 -17.58
C VAL A 64 -0.01 -10.14 -16.39
N ALA A 65 0.01 -11.47 -16.50
CA ALA A 65 0.55 -12.34 -15.45
C ALA A 65 2.04 -12.09 -15.19
N GLU A 66 2.87 -11.88 -16.22
CA GLU A 66 4.28 -11.55 -16.06
C GLU A 66 4.50 -10.22 -15.32
N ALA A 67 3.72 -9.18 -15.64
CA ALA A 67 3.80 -7.91 -14.94
C ALA A 67 3.37 -8.04 -13.47
N VAL A 68 2.31 -8.80 -13.21
CA VAL A 68 1.80 -9.06 -11.85
C VAL A 68 2.77 -9.90 -11.03
N GLU A 69 3.48 -10.86 -11.64
CA GLU A 69 4.52 -11.64 -10.99
C GLU A 69 5.61 -10.73 -10.41
N VAL A 70 6.16 -9.81 -11.21
CA VAL A 70 7.17 -8.84 -10.75
C VAL A 70 6.64 -7.96 -9.61
N ILE A 71 5.38 -7.54 -9.67
CA ILE A 71 4.75 -6.78 -8.58
C ILE A 71 4.70 -7.62 -7.30
N ARG A 72 4.35 -8.91 -7.36
CA ARG A 72 4.32 -9.79 -6.19
C ARG A 72 5.71 -10.06 -5.62
N GLU A 73 6.70 -10.24 -6.49
CA GLU A 73 8.12 -10.43 -6.11
C GLU A 73 8.71 -9.20 -5.40
N SER A 74 8.14 -8.01 -5.59
CA SER A 74 8.55 -6.80 -4.87
C SER A 74 8.40 -6.92 -3.35
N GLY A 75 7.55 -7.84 -2.86
CA GLY A 75 7.24 -8.01 -1.45
C GLY A 75 6.32 -6.92 -0.87
N LEU A 76 5.93 -5.93 -1.67
CA LEU A 76 4.98 -4.90 -1.24
C LEU A 76 3.56 -5.48 -1.12
N PRO A 77 2.76 -5.03 -0.14
CA PRO A 77 1.33 -5.30 -0.11
C PRO A 77 0.69 -4.96 -1.46
N ASN A 78 -0.01 -5.94 -2.05
CA ASN A 78 -0.65 -5.79 -3.35
C ASN A 78 -1.96 -6.56 -3.43
N GLU A 79 -2.85 -6.12 -4.33
CA GLU A 79 -4.15 -6.74 -4.60
C GLU A 79 -4.45 -6.61 -6.09
N THR A 80 -4.49 -7.72 -6.82
CA THR A 80 -4.91 -7.73 -8.23
C THR A 80 -6.42 -7.90 -8.34
N ASN A 81 -7.07 -7.01 -9.07
CA ASN A 81 -8.50 -7.07 -9.40
C ASN A 81 -8.70 -7.02 -10.93
N ALA A 82 -9.97 -6.95 -11.36
CA ALA A 82 -10.34 -7.06 -12.77
C ALA A 82 -9.75 -5.95 -13.68
N MET A 83 -9.43 -4.78 -13.12
CA MET A 83 -9.01 -3.62 -13.91
C MET A 83 -7.58 -3.16 -13.58
N PHE A 84 -7.10 -3.39 -12.36
CA PHE A 84 -5.82 -2.89 -11.87
C PHE A 84 -5.19 -3.88 -10.89
N THR A 85 -3.88 -3.71 -10.66
CA THR A 85 -3.22 -4.19 -9.45
C THR A 85 -2.96 -3.01 -8.53
N ASN A 86 -3.50 -3.08 -7.31
CA ASN A 86 -3.19 -2.14 -6.26
C ASN A 86 -1.84 -2.50 -5.63
N ILE A 87 -1.02 -1.51 -5.33
CA ILE A 87 0.29 -1.67 -4.66
C ILE A 87 0.38 -0.62 -3.56
N GLU A 88 0.83 -0.99 -2.37
CA GLU A 88 1.02 -0.05 -1.26
C GLU A 88 2.44 -0.11 -0.70
N GLY A 89 3.00 1.07 -0.43
CA GLY A 89 4.32 1.19 0.19
C GLY A 89 4.83 2.63 0.14
N ASN A 90 6.13 2.79 0.42
CA ASN A 90 6.80 4.07 0.22
C ASN A 90 6.83 4.42 -1.29
N LEU A 91 6.68 5.70 -1.62
CA LEU A 91 6.51 6.18 -3.00
C LEU A 91 7.59 5.63 -3.95
N ASP A 92 8.85 5.66 -3.53
CA ASP A 92 9.96 5.21 -4.37
C ASP A 92 9.94 3.70 -4.62
N ASP A 93 9.53 2.91 -3.62
CA ASP A 93 9.45 1.45 -3.72
C ASP A 93 8.27 1.04 -4.62
N VAL A 94 7.14 1.75 -4.50
CA VAL A 94 5.97 1.57 -5.38
C VAL A 94 6.33 1.91 -6.83
N LEU A 95 6.98 3.05 -7.07
CA LEU A 95 7.44 3.44 -8.42
C LEU A 95 8.49 2.47 -8.96
N LYS A 96 9.37 1.93 -8.11
CA LYS A 96 10.32 0.87 -8.48
C LYS A 96 9.58 -0.38 -8.94
N ALA A 97 8.59 -0.86 -8.20
CA ALA A 97 7.82 -2.05 -8.58
C ALA A 97 7.08 -1.85 -9.92
N VAL A 98 6.45 -0.69 -10.11
CA VAL A 98 5.80 -0.33 -11.39
C VAL A 98 6.80 -0.29 -12.53
N ARG A 99 7.98 0.30 -12.32
CA ARG A 99 9.05 0.36 -13.32
C ARG A 99 9.51 -1.04 -13.69
N ASP A 100 9.84 -1.88 -12.71
CA ASP A 100 10.37 -3.21 -12.94
C ASP A 100 9.34 -4.10 -13.69
N ALA A 101 8.05 -4.02 -13.33
CA ALA A 101 6.97 -4.70 -14.03
C ALA A 101 6.75 -4.18 -15.47
N THR A 102 6.93 -2.88 -15.69
CA THR A 102 6.85 -2.28 -17.04
C THR A 102 8.02 -2.73 -17.90
N VAL A 103 9.24 -2.74 -17.34
CA VAL A 103 10.47 -3.17 -18.02
C VAL A 103 10.36 -4.64 -18.42
N LYS A 104 9.83 -5.51 -17.55
CA LYS A 104 9.61 -6.93 -17.84
C LYS A 104 8.89 -7.19 -19.17
N LEU A 105 7.89 -6.36 -19.51
CA LEU A 105 7.20 -6.45 -20.79
C LEU A 105 7.92 -5.68 -21.90
N ALA A 106 8.42 -4.48 -21.61
CA ALA A 106 9.08 -3.64 -22.61
C ALA A 106 10.39 -4.23 -23.14
N GLU A 107 11.15 -4.94 -22.31
CA GLU A 107 12.43 -5.58 -22.69
C GLU A 107 12.26 -6.71 -23.70
N GLN A 108 11.03 -7.24 -23.82
CA GLN A 108 10.66 -8.25 -24.82
C GLN A 108 10.33 -7.61 -26.19
N GLY A 109 10.37 -6.28 -26.30
CA GLY A 109 10.12 -5.54 -27.54
C GLY A 109 8.68 -5.12 -27.76
N TYR A 110 7.79 -5.31 -26.77
CA TYR A 110 6.40 -4.87 -26.87
C TYR A 110 6.27 -3.36 -26.73
N ARG A 111 5.31 -2.79 -27.47
CA ARG A 111 4.80 -1.45 -27.14
C ARG A 111 3.96 -1.55 -25.88
N THR A 112 4.57 -1.27 -24.73
CA THR A 112 3.91 -1.40 -23.41
C THR A 112 3.21 -0.11 -23.01
N GLY A 113 1.92 -0.21 -22.70
CA GLY A 113 1.12 0.86 -22.09
C GLY A 113 1.08 0.71 -20.57
N VAL A 114 1.11 1.84 -19.86
CA VAL A 114 0.98 1.90 -18.40
C VAL A 114 -0.09 2.91 -18.05
N THR A 115 -1.11 2.48 -17.31
CA THR A 115 -2.03 3.38 -16.60
C THR A 115 -1.69 3.34 -15.13
N LEU A 116 -1.35 4.49 -14.54
CA LEU A 116 -0.94 4.60 -13.16
C LEU A 116 -1.71 5.73 -12.47
N LYS A 117 -2.36 5.42 -11.36
CA LYS A 117 -2.92 6.39 -10.42
C LYS A 117 -2.24 6.23 -9.06
N LEU A 118 -1.83 7.34 -8.46
CA LEU A 118 -1.20 7.36 -7.14
C LEU A 118 -2.06 8.16 -6.16
N ASP A 119 -2.36 7.55 -5.02
CA ASP A 119 -2.92 8.20 -3.84
C ASP A 119 -1.80 8.33 -2.81
N ILE A 120 -1.23 9.52 -2.70
CA ILE A 120 -0.03 9.79 -1.90
C ILE A 120 -0.45 10.46 -0.60
N ARG A 121 -0.22 9.78 0.52
CA ARG A 121 -0.67 10.25 1.84
C ARG A 121 0.31 9.84 2.95
N PRO A 122 1.20 10.76 3.38
CA PRO A 122 2.12 10.51 4.49
C PRO A 122 1.41 10.18 5.80
N GLY A 123 2.09 9.42 6.65
CA GLY A 123 1.62 9.07 8.00
C GLY A 123 0.64 7.89 8.07
N PHE A 124 0.17 7.37 6.94
CA PHE A 124 -0.77 6.23 6.88
C PHE A 124 -0.12 4.97 6.33
N SER A 125 -0.71 3.82 6.64
CA SER A 125 -0.35 2.50 6.09
C SER A 125 -1.57 1.58 6.13
N GLY A 126 -1.57 0.46 5.40
CA GLY A 126 -2.71 -0.45 5.31
C GLY A 126 -3.93 0.14 4.61
N GLN A 127 -3.72 1.15 3.77
CA GLN A 127 -4.78 1.91 3.11
C GLN A 127 -5.50 1.15 2.00
N ILE A 128 -4.92 0.08 1.41
CA ILE A 128 -5.64 -0.79 0.47
C ILE A 128 -6.93 -1.31 1.11
N SER A 129 -6.86 -1.81 2.34
CA SER A 129 -8.02 -2.35 3.06
C SER A 129 -8.79 -1.28 3.82
N GLU A 130 -8.11 -0.36 4.51
CA GLU A 130 -8.79 0.63 5.37
C GLU A 130 -9.73 1.55 4.56
N LYS A 131 -9.34 1.92 3.32
CA LYS A 131 -10.20 2.75 2.47
C LYS A 131 -11.51 2.06 2.11
N GLN A 132 -11.49 0.74 1.86
CA GLN A 132 -12.70 -0.03 1.57
C GLN A 132 -13.59 -0.14 2.81
N GLN A 133 -13.00 -0.50 3.95
CA GLN A 133 -13.71 -0.63 5.24
C GLN A 133 -14.43 0.66 5.63
N LEU A 134 -13.78 1.81 5.49
CA LEU A 134 -14.39 3.11 5.80
C LEU A 134 -15.63 3.39 4.95
N VAL A 135 -15.62 3.02 3.66
CA VAL A 135 -16.80 3.16 2.80
C VAL A 135 -17.93 2.27 3.31
N ASP A 136 -17.64 1.01 3.59
CA ASP A 136 -18.65 0.04 4.05
C ASP A 136 -19.26 0.45 5.40
N GLU A 137 -18.45 0.96 6.32
CA GLU A 137 -18.92 1.51 7.59
C GLU A 137 -19.86 2.71 7.41
N ILE A 138 -19.55 3.61 6.48
CA ILE A 138 -20.40 4.77 6.17
C ILE A 138 -21.72 4.29 5.56
N LEU A 139 -21.67 3.30 4.67
CA LEU A 139 -22.87 2.74 4.03
C LEU A 139 -23.78 2.03 5.03
N THR A 140 -23.20 1.36 6.03
CA THR A 140 -23.96 0.64 7.08
C THR A 140 -24.66 1.58 8.07
N LYS A 141 -24.21 2.84 8.19
CA LYS A 141 -24.77 3.83 9.12
C LYS A 141 -25.90 4.69 8.51
N ARG A 142 -26.29 4.43 7.25
CA ARG A 142 -27.40 5.10 6.57
C ARG A 142 -28.72 4.43 6.89
#